data_AF-A0A415U1G0-F1
#
_entry.id   AF-A0A415U1G0-F1
#
_cell.length_a   1.000
_cell.length_b   1.000
_cell.length_c   1.000
_cell.angle_alpha   90.00
_cell.angle_beta   90.00
_cell.angle_gamma   90.00
#
_symmetry.space_group_name_H-M   'P 1'
#
loop_
_entity.id
_entity.type
_entity.pdbx_description
1 polymer ?
#
loop_
_entity_poly.entity_id
_entity_poly.type
_entity_poly.pdbx_seq_one_letter_code
_entity_poly.pdbx_strand_id
1 'polypeptide(L)'
;MIKQDFYKKEKNMKIGDIVKSRHTEQEYKVVEVNKKHKCAYVCVPINPEKYTFFDDEVTAATDKSWEGCTIQNIKKLDENTPEGCIIDSDTILADLIEQCNYQETGLAHEIFDIYKNSADKEAVKKLFYAFTDMEFDSYLGTCMKMITRRKNTRINYLYRDASNYKKHNEVIIPGTFTEEQIHTIIDCLQGGEYFIPSEVNLPEIRFEDRTEADHPWFELDEDGFEETEAKVTCHISPEDLVKLFLERKKEWQDEFYMPADWM
;
A
#
# COMPACT_ATOMS: atom_id res chain seq x y z
N MET A 1 -17.88 -36.14 -21.96
CA MET A 1 -18.71 -36.08 -23.18
C MET A 1 -20.18 -36.25 -22.79
N ILE A 2 -20.90 -35.16 -22.54
CA ILE A 2 -22.36 -35.21 -22.33
C ILE A 2 -22.99 -35.03 -23.72
N LYS A 3 -23.63 -36.08 -24.24
CA LYS A 3 -24.40 -35.99 -25.49
C LYS A 3 -25.62 -35.13 -25.20
N GLN A 4 -25.65 -33.89 -25.68
CA GLN A 4 -26.86 -33.09 -25.64
C GLN A 4 -27.79 -33.56 -26.75
N ASP A 5 -29.00 -33.98 -26.38
CA ASP A 5 -30.01 -34.43 -27.34
C ASP A 5 -30.74 -33.21 -27.93
N PHE A 6 -30.69 -33.06 -29.26
CA PHE A 6 -31.39 -32.00 -30.00
C PHE A 6 -32.72 -32.49 -30.57
N TYR A 7 -33.66 -31.59 -30.88
CA TYR A 7 -34.93 -31.95 -31.53
C TYR A 7 -34.69 -32.65 -32.87
N LYS A 8 -34.95 -33.96 -32.89
CA LYS A 8 -34.87 -34.81 -34.08
C LYS A 8 -36.06 -34.52 -35.01
N LYS A 9 -35.90 -33.60 -35.95
CA LYS A 9 -36.60 -33.67 -37.24
C LYS A 9 -35.58 -33.98 -38.33
N GLU A 10 -35.63 -35.25 -38.74
CA GLU A 10 -35.06 -35.79 -39.97
C GLU A 10 -33.52 -35.86 -40.06
N LYS A 11 -33.02 -37.10 -40.15
CA LYS A 11 -31.62 -37.42 -40.47
C LYS A 11 -31.25 -36.79 -41.81
N ASN A 12 -30.60 -35.63 -41.82
CA ASN A 12 -29.70 -35.08 -42.86
C ASN A 12 -29.47 -33.58 -42.54
N MET A 13 -28.93 -33.28 -41.36
CA MET A 13 -28.59 -31.89 -40.99
C MET A 13 -27.44 -31.42 -41.88
N LYS A 14 -27.57 -30.21 -42.43
CA LYS A 14 -26.53 -29.55 -43.24
C LYS A 14 -25.83 -28.49 -42.40
N ILE A 15 -24.59 -28.20 -42.77
CA ILE A 15 -23.84 -27.08 -42.21
C ILE A 15 -24.65 -25.80 -42.49
N GLY A 16 -24.90 -25.01 -41.44
CA GLY A 16 -25.70 -23.79 -41.49
C GLY A 16 -27.14 -23.92 -40.99
N ASP A 17 -27.66 -25.13 -40.77
CA ASP A 17 -29.00 -25.33 -40.21
C ASP A 17 -29.08 -24.87 -38.75
N ILE A 18 -30.25 -24.35 -38.35
CA ILE A 18 -30.53 -23.89 -36.98
C ILE A 18 -31.31 -24.97 -36.22
N VAL A 19 -30.84 -25.34 -35.03
CA VAL A 19 -31.36 -26.44 -34.21
C VAL A 19 -31.54 -26.02 -32.75
N LYS A 20 -32.52 -26.61 -32.07
CA LYS A 20 -32.82 -26.32 -30.66
C LYS A 20 -32.45 -27.48 -29.73
N SER A 21 -31.78 -27.15 -28.62
CA SER A 21 -31.50 -28.10 -27.53
C SER A 21 -32.80 -28.55 -26.86
N ARG A 22 -32.97 -29.85 -26.61
CA ARG A 22 -34.14 -30.35 -25.87
C ARG A 22 -34.10 -30.02 -24.38
N HIS A 23 -32.91 -29.75 -23.84
CA HIS A 23 -32.74 -29.53 -22.41
C HIS A 23 -32.82 -28.05 -22.04
N THR A 24 -32.44 -27.15 -22.95
CA THR A 24 -32.31 -25.72 -22.65
C THR A 24 -33.11 -24.82 -23.57
N GLU A 25 -33.80 -25.37 -24.59
CA GLU A 25 -34.53 -24.66 -25.65
C GLU A 25 -33.71 -23.65 -26.48
N GLN A 26 -32.42 -23.47 -26.15
CA GLN A 26 -31.46 -22.61 -26.83
C GLN A 26 -31.28 -23.02 -28.29
N GLU A 27 -31.20 -22.01 -29.16
CA GLU A 27 -30.91 -22.14 -30.60
C GLU A 27 -29.42 -22.18 -30.88
N TYR A 28 -29.02 -23.12 -31.73
CA TYR A 28 -27.65 -23.34 -32.18
C TYR A 28 -27.58 -23.47 -33.70
N LYS A 29 -26.45 -23.09 -34.29
CA LYS A 29 -26.13 -23.27 -35.70
C LYS A 29 -25.17 -24.44 -35.87
N VAL A 30 -25.47 -25.34 -36.81
CA VAL A 30 -24.63 -26.50 -37.11
C VAL A 30 -23.38 -26.05 -37.87
N VAL A 31 -22.21 -26.24 -37.28
CA VAL A 31 -20.91 -25.93 -37.92
C VAL A 31 -20.19 -27.19 -38.39
N GLU A 32 -20.49 -28.35 -37.80
CA GLU A 32 -19.84 -29.60 -38.20
C GLU A 32 -20.72 -30.85 -38.08
N VAL A 33 -20.59 -31.75 -39.07
CA VAL A 33 -21.42 -32.97 -39.20
C VAL A 33 -20.53 -34.22 -39.34
N ASN A 34 -20.81 -35.25 -38.54
CA ASN A 34 -20.09 -36.51 -38.59
C ASN A 34 -20.44 -37.26 -39.88
N LYS A 35 -19.44 -37.40 -40.77
CA LYS A 35 -19.59 -38.04 -42.09
C LYS A 35 -19.97 -39.52 -42.03
N LYS A 36 -19.68 -40.23 -40.93
CA LYS A 36 -19.92 -41.68 -40.77
C LYS A 36 -21.35 -42.01 -40.30
N HIS A 37 -21.96 -41.15 -39.48
CA HIS A 37 -23.29 -41.39 -38.91
C HIS A 37 -24.35 -40.35 -39.34
N LYS A 38 -23.96 -39.29 -40.08
CA LYS A 38 -24.80 -38.14 -40.47
C LYS A 38 -25.47 -37.44 -39.28
N CYS A 39 -24.73 -37.30 -38.17
CA CYS A 39 -25.18 -36.61 -36.96
C CYS A 39 -24.30 -35.37 -36.73
N ALA A 40 -24.88 -34.22 -36.35
CA ALA A 40 -24.11 -33.04 -35.94
C ALA A 40 -23.37 -33.32 -34.61
N TYR A 41 -22.14 -32.84 -34.48
CA TYR A 41 -21.39 -32.91 -33.21
C TYR A 41 -20.91 -31.56 -32.70
N VAL A 42 -20.84 -30.54 -33.56
CA VAL A 42 -20.49 -29.18 -33.15
C VAL A 42 -21.61 -28.22 -33.57
N CYS A 43 -22.23 -27.60 -32.57
CA CYS A 43 -23.30 -26.65 -32.71
C CYS A 43 -22.94 -25.41 -31.86
N VAL A 44 -22.98 -24.21 -32.47
CA VAL A 44 -22.60 -22.95 -31.80
C VAL A 44 -23.86 -22.14 -31.50
N PRO A 45 -24.06 -21.60 -30.28
CA PRO A 45 -25.28 -20.85 -29.93
C PRO A 45 -25.41 -19.55 -30.75
N ILE A 46 -26.63 -19.25 -31.23
CA ILE A 46 -26.89 -18.09 -32.12
C ILE A 46 -27.00 -16.77 -31.35
N ASN A 47 -27.46 -16.83 -30.09
CA ASN A 47 -27.58 -15.68 -29.21
C ASN A 47 -27.28 -16.11 -27.77
N PRO A 48 -26.03 -16.00 -27.29
CA PRO A 48 -25.64 -16.48 -25.98
C PRO A 48 -26.01 -15.43 -24.91
N GLU A 49 -27.16 -15.57 -24.26
CA GLU A 49 -27.38 -14.90 -22.96
C GLU A 49 -26.41 -15.45 -21.89
N LYS A 50 -25.82 -16.62 -22.15
CA LYS A 50 -24.73 -17.25 -21.39
C LYS A 50 -23.73 -17.82 -22.38
N TYR A 51 -22.48 -17.35 -22.32
CA TYR A 51 -21.40 -17.83 -23.19
C TYR A 51 -21.00 -19.27 -22.84
N THR A 52 -21.00 -20.13 -23.85
CA THR A 52 -20.22 -21.38 -23.87
C THR A 52 -19.49 -21.46 -25.21
N PHE A 53 -18.16 -21.52 -25.16
CA PHE A 53 -17.28 -21.54 -26.34
C PHE A 53 -17.01 -22.98 -26.80
N PHE A 54 -17.09 -23.24 -28.11
CA PHE A 54 -16.65 -24.47 -28.78
C PHE A 54 -15.79 -24.09 -30.01
N ASP A 55 -14.51 -24.53 -29.99
CA ASP A 55 -13.58 -25.07 -31.02
C ASP A 55 -13.70 -24.59 -32.51
N ASP A 56 -12.69 -24.44 -33.38
CA ASP A 56 -11.35 -25.02 -33.54
C ASP A 56 -10.57 -24.29 -34.67
N GLU A 57 -9.27 -24.59 -34.82
CA GLU A 57 -8.26 -24.15 -35.85
C GLU A 57 -7.41 -22.88 -35.58
N VAL A 58 -6.53 -22.97 -34.59
CA VAL A 58 -5.25 -22.22 -34.58
C VAL A 58 -4.15 -23.14 -35.13
N THR A 59 -3.61 -22.79 -36.30
CA THR A 59 -2.41 -23.45 -36.83
C THR A 59 -1.14 -22.78 -36.30
N ALA A 60 -0.20 -23.65 -35.92
CA ALA A 60 1.19 -23.41 -35.51
C ALA A 60 1.42 -22.88 -34.09
N ALA A 61 1.60 -23.85 -33.19
CA ALA A 61 2.51 -23.83 -32.03
C ALA A 61 2.43 -22.62 -31.08
N THR A 62 1.35 -22.50 -30.31
CA THR A 62 1.32 -21.92 -28.94
C THR A 62 -0.07 -22.14 -28.36
N ASP A 63 -0.15 -22.33 -27.04
CA ASP A 63 -1.30 -22.60 -26.17
C ASP A 63 -2.71 -22.77 -26.79
N LYS A 64 -3.28 -23.98 -26.65
CA LYS A 64 -4.62 -24.35 -27.16
C LYS A 64 -5.76 -23.98 -26.18
N SER A 65 -5.46 -23.24 -25.12
CA SER A 65 -6.48 -22.82 -24.16
C SER A 65 -7.41 -21.76 -24.75
N TRP A 66 -8.64 -21.65 -24.23
CA TRP A 66 -9.59 -20.63 -24.68
C TRP A 66 -9.03 -19.21 -24.48
N GLU A 67 -8.27 -19.00 -23.41
CA GLU A 67 -7.56 -17.76 -23.10
C GLU A 67 -6.57 -17.43 -24.21
N GLY A 68 -5.74 -18.39 -24.63
CA GLY A 68 -4.75 -18.21 -25.69
C GLY A 68 -5.36 -17.79 -27.02
N CYS A 69 -6.43 -18.47 -27.44
CA CYS A 69 -7.17 -18.11 -28.66
C CYS A 69 -7.85 -16.73 -28.55
N THR A 70 -8.40 -16.39 -27.38
CA THR A 70 -9.09 -15.12 -27.16
C THR A 70 -8.11 -13.94 -27.18
N ILE A 71 -6.95 -14.08 -26.53
CA ILE A 71 -5.89 -13.05 -26.52
C ILE A 71 -5.39 -12.77 -27.93
N GLN A 72 -5.19 -13.81 -28.76
CA GLN A 72 -4.77 -13.64 -30.15
C GLN A 72 -5.80 -12.88 -30.99
N ASN A 73 -7.09 -13.10 -30.74
CA ASN A 73 -8.15 -12.38 -31.45
C ASN A 73 -8.27 -10.92 -31.01
N ILE A 74 -8.14 -10.64 -29.70
CA ILE A 74 -8.12 -9.26 -29.18
C ILE A 74 -6.99 -8.46 -29.81
N LYS A 75 -5.76 -8.99 -29.82
CA LYS A 75 -4.59 -8.33 -30.45
C LYS A 75 -4.81 -8.00 -31.92
N LYS A 76 -5.42 -8.92 -32.68
CA LYS A 76 -5.74 -8.69 -34.10
C LYS A 76 -6.81 -7.61 -34.29
N LEU A 77 -7.76 -7.49 -33.36
CA LEU A 77 -8.77 -6.44 -33.43
C LEU A 77 -8.15 -5.07 -33.12
N ASP A 78 -7.32 -4.98 -32.09
CA ASP A 78 -6.60 -3.75 -31.72
C ASP A 78 -5.74 -3.22 -32.90
N GLU A 79 -5.02 -4.10 -33.61
CA GLU A 79 -4.20 -3.75 -34.78
C GLU A 79 -4.99 -3.21 -36.00
N ASN A 80 -6.29 -3.53 -36.12
CA ASN A 80 -7.11 -3.22 -37.30
C ASN A 80 -8.09 -2.06 -37.08
N THR A 81 -7.94 -1.31 -35.98
CA THR A 81 -8.92 -0.30 -35.58
C THR A 81 -8.53 1.11 -36.07
N PRO A 82 -9.36 1.80 -36.88
CA PRO A 82 -9.08 3.16 -37.34
C PRO A 82 -9.31 4.20 -36.24
N GLU A 83 -8.40 5.18 -36.14
CA GLU A 83 -8.41 6.26 -35.15
C GLU A 83 -9.78 6.97 -35.08
N GLY A 84 -10.38 7.00 -33.88
CA GLY A 84 -11.34 8.04 -33.53
C GLY A 84 -12.44 7.72 -32.52
N CYS A 85 -12.86 6.46 -32.31
CA CYS A 85 -14.07 6.19 -31.52
C CYS A 85 -14.14 4.83 -30.80
N ILE A 86 -13.04 4.09 -30.60
CA ILE A 86 -13.11 2.73 -30.05
C ILE A 86 -12.31 2.67 -28.75
N ILE A 87 -12.98 2.23 -27.68
CA ILE A 87 -12.39 1.88 -26.39
C ILE A 87 -11.49 0.67 -26.66
N ASP A 88 -10.19 0.90 -26.76
CA ASP A 88 -9.19 -0.14 -26.96
C ASP A 88 -8.98 -0.96 -25.66
N SER A 89 -8.33 -2.11 -25.79
CA SER A 89 -8.10 -3.02 -24.66
C SER A 89 -7.38 -2.34 -23.49
N ASP A 90 -6.49 -1.38 -23.79
CA ASP A 90 -5.79 -0.56 -22.81
C ASP A 90 -6.73 0.39 -22.05
N THR A 91 -7.70 1.04 -22.73
CA THR A 91 -8.70 1.88 -22.05
C THR A 91 -9.55 1.06 -21.08
N ILE A 92 -9.98 -0.15 -21.47
CA ILE A 92 -10.76 -1.03 -20.57
C ILE A 92 -9.94 -1.43 -19.35
N LEU A 93 -8.67 -1.79 -19.56
CA LEU A 93 -7.77 -2.19 -18.48
C LEU A 93 -7.52 -1.03 -17.51
N ALA A 94 -7.30 0.19 -18.03
CA ALA A 94 -7.11 1.38 -17.22
C ALA A 94 -8.34 1.65 -16.34
N ASP A 95 -9.55 1.59 -16.90
CA ASP A 95 -10.80 1.78 -16.16
C ASP A 95 -10.98 0.74 -15.04
N LEU A 96 -10.62 -0.52 -15.29
CA LEU A 96 -10.70 -1.59 -14.28
C LEU A 96 -9.70 -1.39 -13.14
N ILE A 97 -8.49 -0.95 -13.47
CA ILE A 97 -7.45 -0.62 -12.49
C ILE A 97 -7.92 0.57 -11.64
N GLU A 98 -8.40 1.65 -12.25
CA GLU A 98 -8.85 2.84 -11.51
C GLU A 98 -10.01 2.57 -10.54
N GLN A 99 -10.89 1.62 -10.88
CA GLN A 99 -12.03 1.25 -10.02
C GLN A 99 -11.67 0.37 -8.82
N CYS A 100 -10.45 -0.18 -8.73
CA CYS A 100 -10.06 -1.04 -7.62
C CYS A 100 -9.76 -0.22 -6.35
N ASN A 101 -10.45 -0.51 -5.25
CA ASN A 101 -10.12 0.07 -3.93
C ASN A 101 -8.93 -0.67 -3.28
N TYR A 102 -7.72 -0.24 -3.62
CA TYR A 102 -6.47 -0.86 -3.17
C TYR A 102 -6.20 -0.72 -1.66
N GLN A 103 -6.80 0.25 -0.99
CA GLN A 103 -6.54 0.55 0.42
C GLN A 103 -7.29 -0.39 1.38
N GLU A 104 -8.51 -0.83 1.02
CA GLU A 104 -9.28 -1.75 1.86
C GLU A 104 -8.95 -3.22 1.61
N THR A 105 -8.59 -3.61 0.38
CA THR A 105 -8.39 -5.01 0.00
C THR A 105 -6.97 -5.53 0.27
N GLY A 106 -5.98 -4.64 0.40
CA GLY A 106 -4.60 -5.04 0.66
C GLY A 106 -3.92 -5.65 -0.57
N LEU A 107 -4.09 -5.06 -1.75
CA LEU A 107 -3.53 -5.53 -3.03
C LEU A 107 -2.04 -5.92 -2.93
N ALA A 108 -1.23 -5.15 -2.20
CA ALA A 108 0.19 -5.45 -2.04
C ALA A 108 0.43 -6.84 -1.43
N HIS A 109 -0.36 -7.22 -0.41
CA HIS A 109 -0.26 -8.54 0.21
C HIS A 109 -0.70 -9.65 -0.72
N GLU A 110 -1.77 -9.44 -1.50
CA GLU A 110 -2.21 -10.40 -2.51
C GLU A 110 -1.13 -10.62 -3.58
N ILE A 111 -0.49 -9.55 -4.05
CA ILE A 111 0.63 -9.64 -4.99
C ILE A 111 1.80 -10.43 -4.37
N PHE A 112 2.11 -10.20 -3.09
CA PHE A 112 3.16 -10.97 -2.39
C PHE A 112 2.81 -12.45 -2.29
N ASP A 113 1.55 -12.78 -2.01
CA ASP A 113 1.08 -14.17 -1.93
C ASP A 113 1.06 -14.84 -3.31
N ILE A 114 0.61 -14.14 -4.36
CA ILE A 114 0.69 -14.63 -5.75
C ILE A 114 2.14 -14.87 -6.13
N TYR A 115 3.02 -13.91 -5.88
CA TYR A 115 4.46 -14.07 -6.14
C TYR A 115 5.00 -15.26 -5.38
N LYS A 116 4.67 -15.45 -4.09
CA LYS A 116 5.14 -16.56 -3.25
C LYS A 116 4.64 -17.93 -3.73
N ASN A 117 3.40 -18.01 -4.17
CA ASN A 117 2.74 -19.27 -4.57
C ASN A 117 2.92 -19.62 -6.06
N SER A 118 3.30 -18.67 -6.91
CA SER A 118 3.53 -18.92 -8.34
C SER A 118 4.72 -19.86 -8.58
N ALA A 119 4.60 -20.78 -9.55
CA ALA A 119 5.74 -21.55 -10.04
C ALA A 119 6.67 -20.72 -10.94
N ASP A 120 6.10 -19.81 -11.73
CA ASP A 120 6.84 -18.90 -12.61
C ASP A 120 6.89 -17.50 -11.98
N LYS A 121 7.98 -17.22 -11.25
CA LYS A 121 8.20 -15.91 -10.62
C LYS A 121 8.43 -14.82 -11.67
N GLU A 122 9.05 -15.15 -12.80
CA GLU A 122 9.41 -14.15 -13.79
C GLU A 122 8.21 -13.66 -14.60
N ALA A 123 7.23 -14.52 -14.84
CA ALA A 123 5.95 -14.08 -15.38
C ALA A 123 5.28 -13.04 -14.46
N VAL A 124 5.30 -13.28 -13.14
CA VAL A 124 4.73 -12.33 -12.16
C VAL A 124 5.50 -11.02 -12.13
N LYS A 125 6.85 -11.05 -12.15
CA LYS A 125 7.67 -9.83 -12.20
C LYS A 125 7.42 -9.01 -13.46
N LYS A 126 7.37 -9.67 -14.63
CA LYS A 126 7.06 -9.00 -15.91
C LYS A 126 5.66 -8.40 -15.93
N LEU A 127 4.69 -9.12 -15.36
CA LEU A 127 3.32 -8.62 -15.24
C LEU A 127 3.25 -7.38 -14.33
N PHE A 128 3.93 -7.43 -13.17
CA PHE A 128 4.02 -6.28 -12.27
C PHE A 128 4.67 -5.07 -12.96
N TYR A 129 5.77 -5.29 -13.68
CA TYR A 129 6.43 -4.23 -14.45
C TYR A 129 5.50 -3.64 -15.51
N ALA A 130 4.73 -4.47 -16.23
CA ALA A 130 3.82 -4.00 -17.28
C ALA A 130 2.76 -3.00 -16.79
N PHE A 131 2.25 -3.16 -15.56
CA PHE A 131 1.22 -2.24 -15.03
C PHE A 131 1.79 -1.08 -14.20
N THR A 132 3.00 -1.21 -13.66
CA THR A 132 3.56 -0.21 -12.71
C THR A 132 4.75 0.57 -13.26
N ASP A 133 5.33 0.11 -14.37
CA ASP A 133 6.62 0.57 -14.91
C ASP A 133 7.75 0.56 -13.86
N MET A 134 7.62 -0.30 -12.84
CA MET A 134 8.58 -0.46 -11.76
C MET A 134 9.02 -1.93 -11.66
N GLU A 135 10.33 -2.15 -11.60
CA GLU A 135 10.88 -3.48 -11.38
C GLU A 135 10.43 -4.01 -10.01
N PHE A 136 9.94 -5.26 -9.96
CA PHE A 136 9.38 -5.84 -8.74
C PHE A 136 10.39 -5.84 -7.57
N ASP A 137 11.66 -6.13 -7.84
CA ASP A 137 12.70 -6.12 -6.81
C ASP A 137 12.97 -4.69 -6.28
N SER A 138 12.85 -3.67 -7.14
CA SER A 138 12.94 -2.25 -6.75
C SER A 138 11.74 -1.83 -5.90
N TYR A 139 10.55 -2.32 -6.23
CA TYR A 139 9.35 -2.14 -5.42
C TYR A 139 9.54 -2.74 -4.02
N LEU A 140 10.01 -3.99 -3.91
CA LEU A 140 10.29 -4.61 -2.61
C LEU A 140 11.31 -3.81 -1.79
N GLY A 141 12.38 -3.33 -2.42
CA GLY A 141 13.36 -2.45 -1.78
C GLY A 141 12.74 -1.14 -1.28
N THR A 142 11.84 -0.56 -2.06
CA THR A 142 11.10 0.66 -1.69
C THR A 142 10.13 0.40 -0.54
N CYS A 143 9.37 -0.70 -0.58
CA CYS A 143 8.53 -1.15 0.53
C CYS A 143 9.35 -1.30 1.80
N MET A 144 10.46 -2.04 1.74
CA MET A 144 11.31 -2.24 2.90
C MET A 144 11.81 -0.89 3.44
N LYS A 145 12.32 -0.02 2.57
CA LYS A 145 12.80 1.32 2.97
C LYS A 145 11.69 2.16 3.60
N MET A 146 10.53 2.27 2.96
CA MET A 146 9.46 3.19 3.35
C MET A 146 8.66 2.67 4.54
N ILE A 147 8.35 1.37 4.59
CA ILE A 147 7.65 0.74 5.72
C ILE A 147 8.53 0.73 6.96
N THR A 148 9.85 0.56 6.80
CA THR A 148 10.80 0.63 7.93
C THR A 148 11.29 2.04 8.23
N ARG A 149 10.76 3.10 7.58
CA ARG A 149 10.98 4.48 8.03
C ARG A 149 10.33 4.64 9.41
N ARG A 150 11.11 4.36 10.43
CA ARG A 150 10.78 4.79 11.79
C ARG A 150 10.84 6.30 11.77
N LYS A 151 9.68 6.93 11.97
CA LYS A 151 9.63 8.36 12.25
C LYS A 151 10.41 8.62 13.53
N ASN A 152 11.11 9.74 13.55
CA ASN A 152 11.77 10.28 14.73
C ASN A 152 10.85 11.33 15.35
N THR A 153 11.16 11.76 16.56
CA THR A 153 10.47 12.89 17.18
C THR A 153 11.45 14.04 17.36
N ARG A 154 11.07 15.19 16.81
CA ARG A 154 11.65 16.48 17.16
C ARG A 154 11.02 16.92 18.47
N ILE A 155 11.85 17.29 19.43
CA ILE A 155 11.43 17.94 20.67
C ILE A 155 12.00 19.35 20.66
N ASN A 156 11.10 20.34 20.71
CA ASN A 156 11.41 21.75 20.84
C ASN A 156 11.19 22.18 22.28
N TYR A 157 12.17 22.89 22.85
CA TYR A 157 12.07 23.47 24.19
C TYR A 157 12.76 24.84 24.20
N LEU A 158 12.38 25.68 25.15
CA LEU A 158 12.74 27.09 25.14
C LEU A 158 13.50 27.46 26.42
N TYR A 159 14.67 28.05 26.24
CA TYR A 159 15.32 28.80 27.31
C TYR A 159 14.81 30.24 27.31
N ARG A 160 14.44 30.72 28.50
CA ARG A 160 14.12 32.13 28.75
C ARG A 160 14.97 32.61 29.93
N ASP A 161 15.51 33.82 29.83
CA ASP A 161 16.17 34.46 30.98
C ASP A 161 15.20 35.34 31.78
N ALA A 162 15.64 35.87 32.93
CA ALA A 162 14.81 36.79 33.73
C ALA A 162 14.50 38.13 33.02
N SER A 163 15.21 38.45 31.94
CA SER A 163 14.97 39.63 31.08
C SER A 163 14.08 39.31 29.87
N ASN A 164 13.48 38.11 29.82
CA ASN A 164 12.58 37.64 28.78
C ASN A 164 13.21 37.42 27.39
N TYR A 165 14.54 37.35 27.28
CA TYR A 165 15.20 36.91 26.04
C TYR A 165 15.04 35.41 25.85
N LYS A 166 14.87 34.99 24.58
CA LYS A 166 14.49 33.63 24.20
C LYS A 166 15.60 32.93 23.41
N LYS A 167 15.86 31.66 23.73
CA LYS A 167 16.71 30.75 22.95
C LYS A 167 16.03 29.40 22.73
N HIS A 168 15.66 29.14 21.48
CA HIS A 168 15.05 27.87 21.09
C HIS A 168 16.11 26.77 21.02
N ASN A 169 15.73 25.61 21.54
CA ASN A 169 16.50 24.39 21.51
C ASN A 169 15.71 23.32 20.75
N GLU A 170 16.44 22.48 20.02
CA GLU A 170 15.86 21.40 19.22
C GLU A 170 16.69 20.12 19.42
N VAL A 171 16.01 19.00 19.59
CA VAL A 171 16.63 17.67 19.57
C VAL A 171 15.79 16.69 18.78
N ILE A 172 16.44 15.80 18.02
CA ILE A 172 15.78 14.75 17.24
C ILE A 172 16.11 13.40 17.88
N ILE A 173 15.09 12.72 18.38
CA ILE A 173 15.16 11.45 19.10
C ILE A 173 14.62 10.32 18.20
N PRO A 174 15.26 9.13 18.18
CA PRO A 174 14.77 8.01 17.39
C PRO A 174 13.42 7.49 17.89
N GLY A 175 12.50 7.21 16.96
CA GLY A 175 11.16 6.71 17.30
C GLY A 175 10.14 7.82 17.55
N THR A 176 8.93 7.42 17.92
CA THR A 176 7.79 8.32 18.16
C THR A 176 7.32 8.20 19.61
N PHE A 177 6.79 9.28 20.18
CA PHE A 177 6.15 9.27 21.49
C PHE A 177 4.64 9.08 21.35
N THR A 178 4.04 8.27 22.22
CA THR A 178 2.58 8.21 22.35
C THR A 178 2.06 9.41 23.14
N GLU A 179 0.78 9.75 23.00
CA GLU A 179 0.14 10.82 23.79
C GLU A 179 0.31 10.56 25.30
N GLU A 180 0.18 9.31 25.76
CA GLU A 180 0.40 8.95 27.17
C GLU A 180 1.84 9.19 27.63
N GLN A 181 2.84 8.92 26.78
CA GLN A 181 4.24 9.21 27.08
C GLN A 181 4.50 10.72 27.17
N ILE A 182 3.93 11.50 26.25
CA ILE A 182 4.03 12.97 26.25
C ILE A 182 3.40 13.51 27.54
N HIS A 183 2.15 13.15 27.85
CA HIS A 183 1.49 13.56 29.09
C HIS A 183 2.29 13.16 30.33
N THR A 184 2.88 11.96 30.35
CA THR A 184 3.73 11.52 31.46
C THR A 184 4.95 12.43 31.64
N ILE A 185 5.60 12.86 30.54
CA ILE A 185 6.72 13.80 30.58
C ILE A 185 6.26 15.15 31.12
N ILE A 186 5.16 15.71 30.60
CA ILE A 186 4.61 17.00 31.03
C ILE A 186 4.24 16.98 32.52
N ASP A 187 3.63 15.88 33.00
CA ASP A 187 3.31 15.66 34.41
C ASP A 187 4.53 15.55 35.35
N CYS A 188 5.75 15.40 34.80
CA CYS A 188 6.99 15.40 35.56
C CYS A 188 7.63 16.79 35.65
N LEU A 189 7.22 17.74 34.80
CA LEU A 189 7.76 19.09 34.77
C LEU A 189 7.39 19.86 36.05
N GLN A 190 8.31 20.69 36.51
CA GLN A 190 8.07 21.62 37.61
C GLN A 190 6.97 22.61 37.17
N GLY A 191 5.87 22.65 37.92
CA GLY A 191 4.71 23.48 37.58
C GLY A 191 4.00 23.09 36.27
N GLY A 192 4.33 21.93 35.68
CA GLY A 192 3.77 21.48 34.40
C GLY A 192 4.41 22.11 33.16
N GLU A 193 5.44 22.96 33.32
CA GLU A 193 6.04 23.70 32.20
C GLU A 193 7.57 23.71 32.22
N TYR A 194 8.21 23.52 33.38
CA TYR A 194 9.65 23.74 33.53
C TYR A 194 10.46 22.45 33.79
N PHE A 195 11.62 22.32 33.16
CA PHE A 195 12.58 21.24 33.43
C PHE A 195 14.03 21.67 33.20
N ILE A 196 14.97 20.78 33.50
CA ILE A 196 16.41 20.97 33.29
C ILE A 196 16.88 19.92 32.26
N PRO A 197 17.21 20.29 31.00
CA PRO A 197 17.58 19.35 29.97
C PRO A 197 18.78 18.47 30.33
N SER A 198 19.81 19.01 30.98
CA SER A 198 21.01 18.23 31.36
C SER A 198 20.70 17.07 32.30
N GLU A 199 19.70 17.20 33.16
CA GLU A 199 19.28 16.17 34.10
C GLU A 199 18.67 14.95 33.38
N VAL A 200 18.09 15.16 32.19
CA VAL A 200 17.48 14.11 31.35
C VAL A 200 18.31 13.80 30.10
N ASN A 201 19.60 14.15 30.10
CA ASN A 201 20.55 13.93 29.01
C ASN A 201 20.18 14.63 27.68
N LEU A 202 19.50 15.76 27.76
CA LEU A 202 19.21 16.62 26.61
C LEU A 202 20.20 17.80 26.56
N PRO A 203 20.55 18.29 25.36
CA PRO A 203 21.50 19.39 25.23
C PRO A 203 20.94 20.72 25.75
N GLU A 204 21.82 21.65 26.09
CA GLU A 204 21.43 22.98 26.55
C GLU A 204 22.15 24.06 25.75
N ILE A 205 21.39 24.84 24.99
CA ILE A 205 21.86 26.02 24.27
C ILE A 205 21.29 27.26 24.97
N ARG A 206 22.20 28.00 25.61
CA ARG A 206 21.94 29.25 26.34
C ARG A 206 22.67 30.43 25.66
N PHE A 207 22.65 31.59 26.29
CA PHE A 207 23.45 32.74 25.85
C PHE A 207 24.93 32.56 26.24
N GLU A 208 25.85 33.18 25.47
CA GLU A 208 27.30 32.99 25.63
C GLU A 208 27.85 33.59 26.93
N ASP A 209 27.31 34.74 27.36
CA ASP A 209 27.70 35.40 28.60
C ASP A 209 26.74 35.02 29.73
N ARG A 210 27.27 34.42 30.80
CA ARG A 210 26.48 34.16 32.01
C ARG A 210 26.16 35.48 32.71
N THR A 211 24.89 35.69 33.05
CA THR A 211 24.40 36.89 33.73
C THR A 211 23.64 36.55 35.02
N GLU A 212 23.37 37.55 35.86
CA GLU A 212 22.50 37.40 37.04
C GLU A 212 21.05 37.04 36.69
N ALA A 213 20.65 37.20 35.42
CA ALA A 213 19.32 36.84 34.93
C ALA A 213 19.19 35.35 34.56
N ASP A 214 20.28 34.59 34.60
CA ASP A 214 20.26 33.18 34.19
C ASP A 214 19.73 32.27 35.31
N HIS A 215 18.84 31.36 34.93
CA HIS A 215 18.36 30.26 35.79
C HIS A 215 18.45 28.92 35.06
N PRO A 216 18.36 27.76 35.75
CA PRO A 216 18.58 26.46 35.11
C PRO A 216 17.40 26.00 34.23
N TRP A 217 16.21 26.55 34.42
CA TRP A 217 14.95 26.07 33.82
C TRP A 217 14.79 26.35 32.31
N PHE A 218 14.18 25.38 31.63
CA PHE A 218 13.68 25.46 30.25
C PHE A 218 12.18 25.15 30.23
N GLU A 219 11.47 25.78 29.31
CA GLU A 219 10.05 25.60 29.03
C GLU A 219 9.84 24.46 28.01
N LEU A 220 8.92 23.54 28.30
CA LEU A 220 8.46 22.47 27.40
C LEU A 220 6.96 22.26 27.59
N ASP A 221 6.24 22.06 26.49
CA ASP A 221 4.82 21.77 26.45
C ASP A 221 4.53 20.58 25.52
N GLU A 222 3.26 20.17 25.43
CA GLU A 222 2.81 19.07 24.58
C GLU A 222 3.05 19.34 23.09
N ASP A 223 2.89 20.60 22.67
CA ASP A 223 3.11 21.06 21.28
C ASP A 223 4.60 21.04 20.89
N GLY A 224 5.50 20.92 21.86
CA GLY A 224 6.94 20.77 21.64
C GLY A 224 7.33 19.47 20.93
N PHE A 225 6.45 18.48 20.85
CA PHE A 225 6.72 17.16 20.27
C PHE A 225 6.15 17.03 18.85
N GLU A 226 7.02 16.89 17.85
CA GLU A 226 6.63 16.75 16.45
C GLU A 226 7.26 15.51 15.81
N GLU A 227 6.47 14.73 15.08
CA GLU A 227 7.02 13.66 14.23
C GLU A 227 7.85 14.26 13.07
N THR A 228 9.01 13.65 12.79
CA THR A 228 9.92 14.14 11.75
C THR A 228 10.70 13.01 11.07
N GLU A 229 11.13 13.28 9.84
CA GLU A 229 12.08 12.44 9.09
C GLU A 229 13.54 12.93 9.21
N ALA A 230 13.77 13.99 10.00
CA ALA A 230 15.10 14.54 10.23
C ALA A 230 16.05 13.52 10.88
N LYS A 231 17.36 13.71 10.65
CA LYS A 231 18.40 12.83 11.21
C LYS A 231 18.45 12.97 12.72
N VAL A 232 18.52 11.84 13.43
CA VAL A 232 18.70 11.77 14.89
C VAL A 232 19.91 12.60 15.32
N THR A 233 19.71 13.42 16.35
CA THR A 233 20.76 14.24 16.99
C THR A 233 21.05 13.78 18.42
N CYS A 234 20.12 13.09 19.08
CA CYS A 234 20.33 12.47 20.39
C CYS A 234 19.89 11.00 20.39
N HIS A 235 20.80 10.11 20.76
CA HIS A 235 20.59 8.66 20.76
C HIS A 235 20.06 8.16 22.11
N ILE A 236 18.83 8.54 22.44
CA ILE A 236 18.07 8.04 23.59
C ILE A 236 16.75 7.43 23.07
N SER A 237 16.20 6.39 23.70
CA SER A 237 14.88 5.87 23.31
C SER A 237 13.75 6.68 23.96
N PRO A 238 12.53 6.72 23.39
CA PRO A 238 11.38 7.34 24.03
C PRO A 238 11.11 6.78 25.44
N GLU A 239 11.24 5.46 25.61
CA GLU A 239 11.04 4.79 26.90
C GLU A 239 12.08 5.21 27.94
N ASP A 240 13.35 5.29 27.54
CA ASP A 240 14.43 5.72 28.43
C ASP A 240 14.27 7.19 28.79
N LEU A 241 13.87 8.05 27.85
CA LEU A 241 13.63 9.46 28.13
C LEU A 241 12.49 9.63 29.15
N VAL A 242 11.35 8.98 28.93
CA VAL A 242 10.22 9.00 29.88
C VAL A 242 10.67 8.54 31.27
N LYS A 243 11.50 7.49 31.33
CA LYS A 243 12.06 7.00 32.59
C LYS A 243 12.93 8.06 33.29
N LEU A 244 13.78 8.77 32.57
CA LEU A 244 14.59 9.85 33.16
C LEU A 244 13.71 10.98 33.72
N PHE A 245 12.65 11.37 33.02
CA PHE A 245 11.68 12.36 33.54
C PHE A 245 10.97 11.86 34.81
N LEU A 246 10.55 10.59 34.83
CA LEU A 246 9.95 9.97 36.01
C LEU A 246 10.90 9.92 37.21
N GLU A 247 12.19 9.67 36.98
CA GLU A 247 13.23 9.69 38.01
C GLU A 247 13.45 11.09 38.60
N ARG A 248 13.17 12.16 37.85
CA ARG A 248 13.30 13.56 38.33
C ARG A 248 11.99 14.17 38.80
N LYS A 249 10.87 13.44 38.73
CA LYS A 249 9.57 13.91 39.18
C LYS A 249 9.64 14.33 40.65
N LYS A 250 9.55 15.66 40.90
CA LYS A 250 9.62 16.33 42.22
C LYS A 250 11.02 16.44 42.85
N GLU A 251 12.08 16.08 42.13
CA GLU A 251 13.47 16.12 42.62
C GLU A 251 14.41 16.86 41.66
N TRP A 252 13.87 17.81 40.88
CA TRP A 252 14.68 18.69 40.04
C TRP A 252 15.65 19.49 40.93
N GLN A 253 16.95 19.24 40.77
CA GLN A 253 17.97 19.93 41.56
C GLN A 253 18.19 21.33 41.00
N ASP A 254 17.55 22.30 41.62
CA ASP A 254 17.89 23.70 41.43
C ASP A 254 19.20 23.99 42.16
N GLU A 255 20.33 23.89 41.46
CA GLU A 255 21.65 24.26 42.00
C GLU A 255 21.72 25.73 42.47
N PHE A 256 20.69 26.55 42.20
CA PHE A 256 20.58 27.96 42.60
C PHE A 256 19.63 28.23 43.78
N TYR A 257 18.98 27.20 44.36
CA TYR A 257 18.13 27.40 45.54
C TYR A 257 18.96 27.48 46.82
N MET A 258 19.27 28.70 47.27
CA MET A 258 19.66 28.97 48.66
C MET A 258 18.39 29.09 49.51
N PRO A 259 18.11 28.17 50.45
CA PRO A 259 16.95 28.29 51.34
C PRO A 259 17.03 29.59 52.14
N ALA A 260 15.90 30.28 52.26
CA ALA A 260 15.79 31.55 52.99
C ALA A 260 16.20 31.45 54.48
N ASP A 261 16.32 30.23 55.02
CA ASP A 261 16.73 29.97 56.40
C ASP A 261 18.24 30.24 56.68
N TRP A 262 19.01 30.70 55.68
CA TRP A 262 20.42 31.08 55.81
C TRP A 262 20.68 32.60 55.62
N MET A 263 19.63 33.44 55.65
CA MET A 263 19.72 34.91 55.79
C MET A 263 19.40 35.39 57.20
#